data_AF-A0A0S8H0U0-F1
#
_entry.id   AF-A0A0S8H0U0-F1
#
_cell.length_a   1.000
_cell.length_b   1.000
_cell.length_c   1.000
_cell.angle_alpha   90.00
_cell.angle_beta   90.00
_cell.angle_gamma   90.00
#
_symmetry.space_group_name_H-M   'P 1'
#
loop_
_entity.id
_entity.type
_entity.pdbx_description
1 polymer ?
#
loop_
_entity_poly.entity_id
_entity_poly.type
_entity_poly.pdbx_seq_one_letter_code
_entity_poly.pdbx_strand_id
1 'polypeptide(L)'
;MTGGLAAMIGPWFLPVPGLAGAGTLVGAGLLAMTAVLLAGMLALELAVHAAAAPAVERAKNVPDLAAAVNAAVPADAPVAVYGFYEPSLDFYLHRAVHRIRGPEAAAEALAWLAQPGDGVLVVTGRNLRKLQDDHGAVGAECLASVKTFNPAKMDWIELVALRRRRGDGRAS
;
A
#
# COMPACT_ATOMS: atom_id res chain seq x y z
N MET A 1 43.94 9.47 -7.59
CA MET A 1 42.84 10.18 -8.30
C MET A 1 42.25 11.35 -7.49
N THR A 2 43.05 12.04 -6.66
CA THR A 2 42.56 13.11 -5.76
C THR A 2 42.80 14.53 -6.27
N GLY A 3 43.60 14.72 -7.33
CA GLY A 3 43.98 16.05 -7.84
C GLY A 3 42.90 16.78 -8.67
N GLY A 4 41.96 16.04 -9.29
CA GLY A 4 40.97 16.64 -10.20
C GLY A 4 39.93 17.51 -9.49
N LEU A 5 39.45 17.09 -8.32
CA LEU A 5 38.50 17.85 -7.52
C LEU A 5 39.11 19.15 -6.97
N ALA A 6 40.35 19.10 -6.47
CA ALA A 6 41.04 20.30 -5.99
C ALA A 6 41.25 21.35 -7.10
N ALA A 7 41.51 20.92 -8.33
CA ALA A 7 41.63 21.83 -9.48
C ALA A 7 40.28 22.41 -9.94
N MET A 8 39.17 21.69 -9.78
CA MET A 8 37.82 22.17 -10.13
C MET A 8 37.30 23.22 -9.14
N ILE A 9 37.52 23.02 -7.84
CA ILE A 9 36.96 23.90 -6.82
C ILE A 9 37.97 24.96 -6.32
N GLY A 10 39.28 24.71 -6.49
CA GLY A 10 40.36 25.61 -6.05
C GLY A 10 40.23 27.06 -6.52
N PRO A 11 39.88 27.34 -7.79
CA PRO A 11 39.69 28.72 -8.29
C PRO A 11 38.53 29.48 -7.62
N TRP A 12 37.60 28.79 -6.95
CA TRP A 12 36.48 29.41 -6.23
C TRP A 12 36.86 29.88 -4.83
N PHE A 13 37.93 29.32 -4.26
CA PHE A 13 38.38 29.61 -2.90
C PHE A 13 39.74 30.32 -2.86
N LEU A 14 40.53 30.24 -3.93
CA LEU A 14 41.82 30.92 -4.08
C LEU A 14 41.75 31.93 -5.24
N PRO A 15 41.74 33.24 -4.97
CA PRO A 15 41.71 34.25 -6.02
C PRO A 15 43.03 34.25 -6.78
N VAL A 16 43.07 33.61 -7.94
CA VAL A 16 44.20 33.71 -8.88
C VAL A 16 43.95 34.90 -9.81
N PRO A 17 44.80 35.95 -9.79
CA PRO A 17 44.66 37.12 -10.65
C PRO A 17 44.56 36.71 -12.12
N GLY A 18 43.56 37.23 -12.85
CA GLY A 18 43.34 36.94 -14.27
C GLY A 18 42.45 35.71 -14.57
N LEU A 19 42.13 34.86 -13.59
CA LEU A 19 41.28 33.66 -13.82
C LEU A 19 39.84 33.79 -13.28
N ALA A 20 39.53 34.85 -12.53
CA ALA A 20 38.22 35.03 -11.90
C ALA A 20 37.05 34.98 -12.91
N GLY A 21 37.17 35.68 -14.05
CA GLY A 21 36.13 35.70 -15.08
C GLY A 21 35.85 34.33 -15.70
N ALA A 22 36.91 33.58 -16.04
CA ALA A 22 36.79 32.22 -16.58
C ALA A 22 36.19 31.26 -15.54
N GLY A 23 36.61 31.36 -14.27
CA GLY A 23 36.06 30.57 -13.17
C GLY A 23 34.56 30.80 -12.96
N THR A 24 34.12 32.06 -12.98
CA THR A 24 32.69 32.41 -12.87
C THR A 24 31.87 31.84 -14.01
N LEU A 25 32.33 31.98 -15.27
CA LEU A 25 31.62 31.44 -16.43
C LEU A 25 31.50 29.91 -16.37
N VAL A 26 32.57 29.22 -16.01
CA VAL A 26 32.57 27.75 -15.89
C VAL A 26 31.59 27.30 -14.80
N GLY A 27 31.62 27.89 -13.60
CA GLY A 27 30.68 27.47 -12.56
C GLY A 27 29.23 27.89 -12.82
N ALA A 28 28.99 29.04 -13.45
CA ALA A 28 27.64 29.38 -13.92
C ALA A 28 27.13 28.36 -14.95
N GLY A 29 27.99 27.91 -15.87
CA GLY A 29 27.68 26.83 -16.80
C GLY A 29 27.36 25.50 -16.10
N LEU A 30 28.18 25.09 -15.13
CA LEU A 30 27.94 23.89 -14.33
C LEU A 30 26.62 23.97 -13.55
N LEU A 31 26.34 25.11 -12.91
CA LEU A 31 25.08 25.33 -12.19
C LEU A 31 23.87 25.25 -13.13
N ALA A 32 23.95 25.85 -14.32
CA ALA A 32 22.89 25.77 -15.32
C ALA A 32 22.68 24.31 -15.78
N MET A 33 23.75 23.56 -16.04
CA MET A 33 23.66 22.14 -16.39
C MET A 33 23.02 21.31 -15.27
N THR A 34 23.42 21.54 -14.01
CA THR A 34 22.82 20.88 -12.84
C THR A 34 21.33 21.21 -12.73
N ALA A 35 20.94 22.48 -12.89
CA ALA A 35 19.54 22.89 -12.84
C ALA A 35 18.71 22.21 -13.94
N VAL A 36 19.23 22.14 -15.17
CA VAL A 36 18.57 21.43 -16.29
C VAL A 36 18.41 19.95 -15.99
N LEU A 37 19.45 19.29 -15.45
CA LEU A 37 19.39 17.89 -15.07
C LEU A 37 18.33 17.63 -14.00
N LEU A 38 18.31 18.42 -12.92
CA LEU A 38 17.32 18.29 -11.84
C LEU A 38 15.90 18.55 -12.35
N ALA A 39 15.70 19.56 -13.18
CA ALA A 39 14.41 19.83 -13.79
C ALA A 39 13.96 18.67 -14.69
N GLY A 40 14.87 18.09 -15.47
CA GLY A 40 14.60 16.92 -16.30
C GLY A 40 14.23 15.68 -15.48
N MET A 41 14.94 15.42 -14.38
CA MET A 41 14.64 14.31 -13.47
C MET A 41 13.26 14.47 -12.83
N LEU A 42 12.94 15.67 -12.32
CA LEU A 42 11.64 15.96 -11.73
C LEU A 42 10.51 15.83 -12.76
N ALA A 43 10.70 16.37 -13.96
CA ALA A 43 9.71 16.27 -15.04
C ALA A 43 9.46 14.80 -15.43
N LEU A 44 10.52 14.00 -15.54
CA LEU A 44 10.41 12.57 -15.81
C LEU A 44 9.69 11.83 -14.68
N GLU A 45 10.04 12.10 -13.42
CA GLU A 45 9.40 11.48 -12.26
C GLU A 45 7.91 11.80 -12.21
N LEU A 46 7.54 13.07 -12.42
CA LEU A 46 6.13 13.50 -12.48
C LEU A 46 5.40 12.85 -13.65
N ALA A 47 6.04 12.76 -14.82
CA ALA A 47 5.45 12.11 -15.99
C ALA A 47 5.23 10.61 -15.74
N VAL A 48 6.20 9.92 -15.15
CA VAL A 48 6.09 8.50 -14.78
C VAL A 48 4.99 8.31 -13.75
N HIS A 49 4.91 9.13 -12.70
CA HIS A 49 3.83 9.01 -11.71
C HIS A 49 2.47 9.31 -12.32
N ALA A 50 2.32 10.37 -13.12
CA ALA A 50 1.05 10.71 -13.77
C ALA A 50 0.58 9.61 -14.73
N ALA A 51 1.50 8.94 -15.44
CA ALA A 51 1.17 7.86 -16.37
C ALA A 51 0.95 6.51 -15.65
N ALA A 52 1.80 6.16 -14.68
CA ALA A 52 1.81 4.86 -14.03
C ALA A 52 0.81 4.78 -12.87
N ALA A 53 0.62 5.84 -12.08
CA ALA A 53 -0.25 5.80 -10.91
C ALA A 53 -1.69 5.37 -11.24
N PRO A 54 -2.35 5.88 -12.31
CA PRO A 54 -3.69 5.40 -12.68
C PRO A 54 -3.72 3.94 -13.11
N ALA A 55 -2.63 3.41 -13.68
CA ALA A 55 -2.54 2.01 -14.07
C ALA A 55 -2.31 1.11 -12.85
N VAL A 56 -1.44 1.52 -11.93
CA VAL A 56 -1.19 0.83 -10.65
C VAL A 56 -2.45 0.83 -9.80
N GLU A 57 -3.18 1.94 -9.74
CA GLU A 57 -4.42 2.02 -8.97
C GLU A 57 -5.52 1.14 -9.57
N ARG A 58 -5.65 1.09 -10.90
CA ARG A 58 -6.58 0.17 -11.58
C ARG A 58 -6.21 -1.31 -11.42
N ALA A 59 -4.96 -1.63 -11.10
CA ALA A 59 -4.54 -3.00 -10.81
C ALA A 59 -4.91 -3.44 -9.38
N LYS A 60 -5.24 -2.50 -8.50
CA LYS A 60 -5.75 -2.81 -7.17
C LYS A 60 -7.23 -3.12 -7.27
N ASN A 61 -7.60 -4.35 -6.91
CA ASN A 61 -9.01 -4.76 -6.85
C ASN A 61 -9.61 -4.54 -5.44
N VAL A 62 -8.93 -3.76 -4.61
CA VAL A 62 -9.41 -3.33 -3.28
C VAL A 62 -10.67 -2.46 -3.36
N PRO A 63 -10.83 -1.51 -4.32
CA PRO A 63 -12.07 -0.73 -4.45
C PRO A 63 -13.29 -1.62 -4.68
N ASP A 64 -13.16 -2.65 -5.52
CA ASP A 64 -14.26 -3.58 -5.81
C ASP A 64 -14.64 -4.42 -4.57
N LEU A 65 -13.65 -4.90 -3.81
CA LEU A 65 -13.89 -5.59 -2.55
C LEU A 65 -14.58 -4.67 -1.54
N ALA A 66 -14.11 -3.43 -1.40
CA ALA A 66 -14.69 -2.45 -0.48
C ALA A 66 -16.13 -2.07 -0.89
N ALA A 67 -16.41 -1.93 -2.19
CA ALA A 67 -17.76 -1.69 -2.70
C ALA A 67 -18.70 -2.85 -2.38
N ALA A 68 -18.26 -4.10 -2.57
CA ALA A 68 -19.04 -5.28 -2.20
C ALA A 68 -19.32 -5.34 -0.69
N VAL A 69 -18.33 -5.02 0.15
CA VAL A 69 -18.50 -4.93 1.61
C VAL A 69 -19.50 -3.84 1.99
N ASN A 70 -19.34 -2.62 1.45
CA ASN A 70 -20.23 -1.49 1.74
C ASN A 70 -21.68 -1.74 1.27
N ALA A 71 -21.88 -2.54 0.22
CA ALA A 71 -23.22 -2.93 -0.24
C ALA A 71 -23.87 -4.01 0.65
N ALA A 72 -23.08 -4.86 1.29
CA ALA A 72 -23.55 -6.03 2.02
C ALA A 72 -23.78 -5.79 3.53
N VAL A 73 -23.06 -4.85 4.13
CA VAL A 73 -23.15 -4.57 5.58
C VAL A 73 -23.38 -3.08 5.88
N PRO A 74 -24.06 -2.75 7.00
CA PRO A 74 -24.26 -1.37 7.46
C PRO A 74 -22.95 -0.59 7.59
N ALA A 75 -22.99 0.75 7.48
CA ALA A 75 -21.81 1.62 7.53
C ALA A 75 -21.04 1.59 8.86
N ASP A 76 -21.72 1.27 9.95
CA ASP A 76 -21.19 1.13 11.31
C ASP A 76 -20.73 -0.30 11.63
N ALA A 77 -20.97 -1.26 10.74
CA ALA A 77 -20.55 -2.64 10.95
C ALA A 77 -19.01 -2.72 11.05
N PRO A 78 -18.47 -3.40 12.09
CA PRO A 78 -17.05 -3.51 12.31
C PRO A 78 -16.39 -4.39 11.25
N VAL A 79 -15.18 -4.01 10.84
CA VAL A 79 -14.38 -4.75 9.86
C VAL A 79 -13.06 -5.12 10.49
N ALA A 80 -12.64 -6.38 10.33
CA ALA A 80 -11.30 -6.83 10.67
C ALA A 80 -10.57 -7.38 9.45
N VAL A 81 -9.24 -7.35 9.48
CA VAL A 81 -8.36 -7.97 8.50
C VAL A 81 -7.46 -9.01 9.13
N TYR A 82 -7.29 -10.17 8.48
CA TYR A 82 -6.41 -11.24 8.93
C TYR A 82 -5.38 -11.64 7.85
N GLY A 83 -4.10 -11.41 8.18
CA GLY A 83 -2.94 -11.79 7.37
C GLY A 83 -2.78 -11.04 6.04
N PHE A 84 -3.48 -9.90 5.93
CA PHE A 84 -3.29 -8.88 4.91
C PHE A 84 -3.66 -7.52 5.51
N TYR A 85 -3.00 -6.44 5.08
CA TYR A 85 -3.44 -5.08 5.38
C TYR A 85 -2.93 -4.16 4.28
N GLU A 86 -3.85 -3.42 3.67
CA GLU A 86 -3.54 -2.35 2.72
C GLU A 86 -4.21 -1.06 3.20
N PRO A 87 -3.46 0.05 3.36
CA PRO A 87 -4.02 1.32 3.84
C PRO A 87 -5.18 1.85 2.99
N SER A 88 -5.23 1.52 1.70
CA SER A 88 -6.33 1.88 0.80
C SER A 88 -7.67 1.29 1.25
N LEU A 89 -7.67 0.15 1.95
CA LEU A 89 -8.90 -0.46 2.45
C LEU A 89 -9.61 0.43 3.47
N ASP A 90 -8.86 1.09 4.38
CA ASP A 90 -9.43 2.04 5.34
C ASP A 90 -10.10 3.22 4.61
N PHE A 91 -9.47 3.70 3.54
CA PHE A 91 -9.95 4.80 2.73
C PHE A 91 -11.28 4.47 2.03
N TYR A 92 -11.38 3.30 1.38
CA TYR A 92 -12.58 2.90 0.63
C TYR A 92 -13.73 2.38 1.50
N LEU A 93 -13.43 1.82 2.69
CA LEU A 93 -14.48 1.37 3.61
C LEU A 93 -15.08 2.51 4.45
N HIS A 94 -14.42 3.68 4.48
CA HIS A 94 -14.82 4.85 5.26
C HIS A 94 -15.06 4.56 6.76
N ARG A 95 -14.35 3.58 7.31
CA ARG A 95 -14.46 3.14 8.71
C ARG A 95 -13.15 2.52 9.18
N ALA A 96 -12.97 2.44 10.50
CA ALA A 96 -11.78 1.83 11.09
C ALA A 96 -11.74 0.31 10.84
N VAL A 97 -10.57 -0.19 10.43
CA VAL A 97 -10.34 -1.63 10.25
C VAL A 97 -9.46 -2.17 11.38
N HIS A 98 -10.00 -3.14 12.12
CA HIS A 98 -9.25 -3.86 13.16
C HIS A 98 -8.24 -4.81 12.51
N ARG A 99 -6.98 -4.77 12.94
CA ARG A 99 -5.91 -5.57 12.34
C ARG A 99 -5.55 -6.74 13.24
N ILE A 100 -5.88 -7.95 12.80
CA ILE A 100 -5.58 -9.20 13.51
C ILE A 100 -4.17 -9.66 13.13
N ARG A 101 -3.26 -9.73 14.10
CA ARG A 101 -1.82 -9.98 13.91
C ARG A 101 -1.25 -10.81 15.06
N GLY A 102 -0.08 -11.42 14.83
CA GLY A 102 0.66 -12.17 15.84
C GLY A 102 0.40 -13.68 15.80
N PRO A 103 0.97 -14.42 16.76
CA PRO A 103 0.92 -15.89 16.77
C PRO A 103 -0.50 -16.44 16.99
N GLU A 104 -1.37 -15.69 17.68
CA GLU A 104 -2.75 -16.08 17.98
C GLU A 104 -3.77 -15.57 16.94
N ALA A 105 -3.29 -14.99 15.83
CA ALA A 105 -4.13 -14.33 14.84
C ALA A 105 -5.22 -15.23 14.24
N ALA A 106 -4.95 -16.54 14.09
CA ALA A 106 -5.93 -17.50 13.60
C ALA A 106 -7.09 -17.68 14.59
N ALA A 107 -6.77 -17.85 15.88
CA ALA A 107 -7.77 -17.98 16.94
C ALA A 107 -8.57 -16.68 17.11
N GLU A 108 -7.91 -15.53 17.05
CA GLU A 108 -8.58 -14.22 17.10
C GLU A 108 -9.51 -14.01 15.90
N ALA A 109 -9.12 -14.42 14.68
CA ALA A 109 -9.97 -14.33 13.49
C ALA A 109 -11.23 -15.20 13.60
N LEU A 110 -11.11 -16.41 14.16
CA LEU A 110 -12.25 -17.28 14.44
C LEU A 110 -13.15 -16.71 15.53
N ALA A 111 -12.56 -16.22 16.63
CA ALA A 111 -13.31 -15.53 17.69
C ALA A 111 -14.05 -14.30 17.15
N TRP A 112 -13.42 -13.54 16.25
CA TRP A 112 -14.04 -12.40 15.59
C TRP A 112 -15.27 -12.79 14.75
N LEU A 113 -15.20 -13.90 14.03
CA LEU A 113 -16.33 -14.40 13.24
C LEU A 113 -17.45 -15.00 14.09
N ALA A 114 -17.13 -15.48 15.30
CA ALA A 114 -18.09 -16.05 16.23
C ALA A 114 -18.84 -15.01 17.07
N GLN A 115 -18.35 -13.77 17.16
CA GLN A 115 -19.06 -12.69 17.84
C GLN A 115 -20.45 -12.47 17.22
N PRO A 116 -21.46 -12.07 18.01
CA PRO A 116 -22.77 -11.71 17.47
C PRO A 116 -22.73 -10.39 16.69
N GLY A 117 -23.74 -10.18 15.85
CA GLY A 117 -23.96 -8.94 15.09
C GLY A 117 -23.45 -8.98 13.65
N ASP A 118 -23.74 -7.92 12.90
CA ASP A 118 -23.16 -7.72 11.56
C ASP A 118 -21.67 -7.38 11.70
N GLY A 119 -20.85 -7.86 10.77
CA GLY A 119 -19.41 -7.61 10.76
C GLY A 119 -18.75 -8.33 9.61
N VAL A 120 -17.54 -7.88 9.25
CA VAL A 120 -16.79 -8.46 8.13
C VAL A 120 -15.38 -8.83 8.57
N LEU A 121 -14.92 -10.01 8.14
CA LEU A 121 -13.52 -10.38 8.17
C LEU A 121 -13.00 -10.41 6.74
N VAL A 122 -11.99 -9.60 6.44
CA VAL A 122 -11.24 -9.67 5.19
C VAL A 122 -10.00 -10.52 5.42
N VAL A 123 -9.81 -11.55 4.62
CA VAL A 123 -8.72 -12.52 4.78
C VAL A 123 -8.14 -12.86 3.41
N THR A 124 -6.88 -13.32 3.35
CA THR A 124 -6.37 -13.89 2.10
C THR A 124 -6.96 -15.28 1.85
N GLY A 125 -7.18 -15.66 0.60
CA GLY A 125 -7.66 -17.00 0.25
C GLY A 125 -6.74 -18.11 0.78
N ARG A 126 -5.42 -17.85 0.85
CA ARG A 126 -4.45 -18.78 1.47
C ARG A 126 -4.72 -18.96 2.97
N ASN A 127 -4.94 -17.88 3.71
CA ASN A 127 -5.21 -17.94 5.14
C ASN A 127 -6.60 -18.49 5.45
N LEU A 128 -7.59 -18.25 4.59
CA LEU A 128 -8.92 -18.86 4.72
C LEU A 128 -8.85 -20.38 4.58
N ARG A 129 -8.16 -20.89 3.55
CA ARG A 129 -7.94 -22.33 3.40
C ARG A 129 -7.23 -22.92 4.60
N LYS A 130 -6.17 -22.26 5.08
CA LYS A 130 -5.48 -22.68 6.31
C LYS A 130 -6.41 -22.73 7.52
N LEU A 131 -7.25 -21.71 7.73
CA LEU A 131 -8.24 -21.73 8.82
C LEU A 131 -9.21 -22.90 8.68
N GLN A 132 -9.65 -23.21 7.45
CA GLN A 132 -10.55 -24.32 7.18
C GLN A 132 -9.90 -25.69 7.38
N ASP A 133 -8.64 -25.82 7.00
CA ASP A 133 -7.86 -27.04 7.19
C ASP A 133 -7.60 -27.30 8.68
N ASP A 134 -7.24 -26.27 9.44
CA ASP A 134 -6.85 -26.39 10.85
C ASP A 134 -8.08 -26.51 11.80
N HIS A 135 -9.22 -25.88 11.46
CA HIS A 135 -10.37 -25.74 12.38
C HIS A 135 -11.72 -26.20 11.79
N GLY A 136 -11.75 -26.66 10.54
CA GLY A 136 -12.97 -27.03 9.84
C GLY A 136 -13.71 -25.82 9.24
N ALA A 137 -14.95 -26.05 8.78
CA ALA A 137 -15.71 -25.01 8.10
C ALA A 137 -15.94 -23.79 9.02
N VAL A 138 -15.50 -22.61 8.56
CA VAL A 138 -15.53 -21.34 9.32
C VAL A 138 -16.96 -20.81 9.58
N GLY A 139 -17.99 -21.37 8.92
CA GLY A 139 -19.39 -21.02 9.19
C GLY A 139 -19.79 -19.58 8.81
N ALA A 140 -19.00 -18.93 7.96
CA ALA A 140 -19.21 -17.57 7.48
C ALA A 140 -19.63 -17.55 6.00
N GLU A 141 -20.46 -16.59 5.63
CA GLU A 141 -20.87 -16.36 4.23
C GLU A 141 -19.78 -15.58 3.50
N CYS A 142 -19.42 -16.02 2.29
CA CYS A 142 -18.51 -15.26 1.43
C CYS A 142 -19.28 -14.15 0.70
N LEU A 143 -18.97 -12.89 1.02
CA LEU A 143 -19.58 -11.72 0.37
C LEU A 143 -18.95 -11.44 -0.99
N ALA A 144 -17.62 -11.53 -1.06
CA ALA A 144 -16.85 -11.27 -2.26
C ALA A 144 -15.48 -11.96 -2.19
N SER A 145 -14.97 -12.36 -3.36
CA SER A 145 -13.59 -12.76 -3.55
C SER A 145 -13.01 -12.03 -4.75
N VAL A 146 -11.85 -11.38 -4.57
CA VAL A 146 -11.14 -10.67 -5.64
C VAL A 146 -9.69 -11.10 -5.66
N LYS A 147 -9.13 -11.30 -6.86
CA LYS A 147 -7.67 -11.45 -7.03
C LYS A 147 -7.05 -10.07 -7.11
N THR A 148 -6.02 -9.76 -6.34
CA THR A 148 -5.30 -8.48 -6.40
C THR A 148 -3.80 -8.71 -6.40
N PHE A 149 -3.04 -7.74 -6.90
CA PHE A 149 -1.59 -7.78 -6.85
C PHE A 149 -1.09 -7.17 -5.53
N ASN A 150 -0.21 -7.86 -4.82
CA ASN A 150 0.45 -7.36 -3.63
C ASN A 150 1.83 -6.80 -4.01
N PRO A 151 1.98 -5.47 -4.15
CA PRO A 151 3.24 -4.87 -4.59
C PRO A 151 4.38 -5.09 -3.60
N ALA A 152 4.10 -5.28 -2.31
CA ALA A 152 5.13 -5.51 -1.30
C ALA A 152 5.80 -6.89 -1.43
N LYS A 153 5.08 -7.87 -1.99
CA LYS A 153 5.56 -9.26 -2.16
C LYS A 153 5.72 -9.65 -3.62
N MET A 154 5.34 -8.78 -4.55
CA MET A 154 5.31 -9.04 -5.99
C MET A 154 4.52 -10.32 -6.35
N ASP A 155 3.46 -10.62 -5.61
CA ASP A 155 2.64 -11.81 -5.80
C ASP A 155 1.15 -11.49 -6.01
N TRP A 156 0.47 -12.37 -6.73
CA TRP A 156 -0.99 -12.32 -6.84
C TRP A 156 -1.60 -13.01 -5.62
N ILE A 157 -2.49 -12.30 -4.94
CA ILE A 157 -3.23 -12.82 -3.79
C ILE A 157 -4.72 -12.78 -4.06
N GLU A 158 -5.46 -13.67 -3.43
CA GLU A 158 -6.92 -13.61 -3.37
C GLU A 158 -7.31 -12.97 -2.05
N LEU A 159 -8.16 -11.95 -2.06
CA LEU A 159 -8.79 -11.38 -0.88
C LEU A 159 -10.24 -11.82 -0.83
N VAL A 160 -10.66 -12.30 0.33
CA VAL A 160 -12.00 -12.82 0.58
C VAL A 160 -12.62 -12.02 1.72
N ALA A 161 -13.80 -11.46 1.49
CA ALA A 161 -14.60 -10.83 2.53
C ALA A 161 -15.65 -11.81 3.05
N LEU A 162 -15.59 -12.12 4.34
CA LEU A 162 -16.48 -13.04 5.03
C LEU A 162 -17.43 -12.26 5.94
N ARG A 163 -18.73 -12.51 5.81
CA ARG A 163 -19.75 -11.97 6.72
C ARG A 163 -19.78 -12.79 8.00
N ARG A 164 -19.73 -12.10 9.14
CA ARG A 164 -20.03 -12.65 10.46
C ARG A 164 -21.47 -13.17 10.49
N ARG A 165 -21.68 -14.34 11.09
CA ARG A 165 -23.03 -14.90 11.19
C ARG A 165 -23.88 -13.99 12.07
N ARG A 166 -25.02 -13.54 11.53
CA ARG A 166 -26.03 -12.86 12.36
C ARG A 166 -26.52 -13.90 13.36
N GLY A 167 -26.25 -13.71 14.65
CA GLY A 167 -26.82 -14.59 15.66
C GLY A 167 -28.33 -14.44 15.57
N ASP A 168 -29.03 -15.44 15.05
CA ASP A 168 -30.48 -15.37 14.76
C ASP A 168 -31.37 -15.31 16.02
N GLY A 169 -30.80 -14.99 17.19
CA GLY A 169 -31.51 -14.90 18.47
C GLY A 169 -32.13 -16.22 18.94
N ARG A 170 -32.01 -17.32 18.18
CA ARG A 170 -32.44 -18.65 18.60
C ARG A 170 -31.37 -19.24 19.51
N ALA A 171 -31.50 -18.92 20.79
CA ALA A 171 -30.87 -19.69 21.86
C ALA A 171 -31.26 -21.17 21.68
N SER A 172 -30.27 -21.98 21.32
CA SER A 172 -30.33 -23.45 21.39
C SER A 172 -30.13 -23.90 22.83
#